data_AF-A0A527J336-F1
#
_entry.id   AF-A0A527J336-F1
#
_cell.length_a   1.000
_cell.length_b   1.000
_cell.length_c   1.000
_cell.angle_alpha   90.00
_cell.angle_beta   90.00
_cell.angle_gamma   90.00
#
_symmetry.space_group_name_H-M   'P 1'
#
loop_
_entity.id
_entity.type
_entity.pdbx_description
1 polymer ?
#
loop_
_entity_poly.entity_id
_entity_poly.type
_entity_poly.pdbx_seq_one_letter_code
_entity_poly.pdbx_strand_id
1 'polypeptide(L)'
;MEQDELDELRQRVACAAALDQAGYAIDLKESTRRAVKYRRGDQIVIVIHDGNGWFDPLSDAKGDVFSLMTHLHGVGFGEAKLLVARLVGYAPREPVWKRQARHRKPDLGVAERWSARRKPWPGSMTWRYLRDDRHLPEAVISAAIRHDLLREGPSRSMWAAHRDGEGVVTGWEERGPE
;
A
#
# COMPACT_ATOMS: atom_id res chain seq x y z
N MET A 1 -29.04 -28.90 -14.05
CA MET A 1 -27.86 -28.48 -13.28
C MET A 1 -28.26 -27.20 -12.62
N GLU A 2 -28.40 -27.24 -11.31
CA GLU A 2 -28.99 -26.14 -10.55
C GLU A 2 -27.95 -25.05 -10.27
N GLN A 3 -28.39 -23.81 -10.15
CA GLN A 3 -27.49 -22.67 -9.95
C GLN A 3 -26.71 -22.81 -8.64
N ASP A 4 -27.34 -23.39 -7.63
CA ASP A 4 -26.80 -23.73 -6.33
C ASP A 4 -25.52 -24.59 -6.42
N GLU A 5 -25.45 -25.57 -7.34
CA GLU A 5 -24.23 -26.38 -7.55
C GLU A 5 -23.04 -25.54 -8.05
N LEU A 6 -23.32 -24.52 -8.88
CA LEU A 6 -22.28 -23.63 -9.42
C LEU A 6 -21.80 -22.67 -8.34
N ASP A 7 -22.71 -22.15 -7.53
CA ASP A 7 -22.41 -21.25 -6.42
C ASP A 7 -21.63 -21.98 -5.32
N GLU A 8 -21.98 -23.22 -5.01
CA GLU A 8 -21.24 -24.07 -4.07
C GLU A 8 -19.79 -24.32 -4.54
N LEU A 9 -19.61 -24.72 -5.81
CA LEU A 9 -18.26 -24.91 -6.37
C LEU A 9 -17.44 -23.61 -6.38
N ARG A 10 -18.08 -22.47 -6.66
CA ARG A 10 -17.42 -21.15 -6.65
C ARG A 10 -16.93 -20.74 -5.26
N GLN A 11 -17.63 -21.17 -4.20
CA GLN A 11 -17.22 -20.95 -2.80
C GLN A 11 -16.17 -21.97 -2.32
N ARG A 12 -16.20 -23.20 -2.83
CA ARG A 12 -15.32 -24.30 -2.39
C ARG A 12 -13.95 -24.36 -3.08
N VAL A 13 -13.77 -23.67 -4.21
CA VAL A 13 -12.54 -23.73 -5.02
C VAL A 13 -12.02 -22.32 -5.32
N ALA A 14 -10.95 -21.93 -4.63
CA ALA A 14 -10.25 -20.67 -4.88
C ALA A 14 -9.45 -20.71 -6.21
N CYS A 15 -9.32 -19.55 -6.87
CA CYS A 15 -8.54 -19.39 -8.10
C CYS A 15 -7.08 -19.86 -7.97
N ALA A 16 -6.51 -19.76 -6.75
CA ALA A 16 -5.17 -20.24 -6.44
C ALA A 16 -4.98 -21.75 -6.73
N ALA A 17 -6.00 -22.58 -6.53
CA ALA A 17 -5.93 -24.02 -6.79
C ALA A 17 -5.78 -24.32 -8.29
N ALA A 18 -6.46 -23.56 -9.15
CA ALA A 18 -6.32 -23.66 -10.60
C ALA A 18 -4.92 -23.23 -11.07
N LEU A 19 -4.38 -22.16 -10.48
CA LEU A 19 -3.07 -21.61 -10.83
C LEU A 19 -1.91 -22.52 -10.40
N ASP A 20 -1.97 -23.13 -9.21
CA ASP A 20 -0.98 -24.11 -8.77
C ASP A 20 -0.93 -25.34 -9.69
N GLN A 21 -2.10 -25.88 -10.08
CA GLN A 21 -2.21 -27.00 -11.03
C GLN A 21 -1.71 -26.62 -12.43
N ALA A 22 -1.93 -25.38 -12.86
CA ALA A 22 -1.37 -24.83 -14.09
C ALA A 22 0.13 -24.48 -13.99
N GLY A 23 0.78 -24.68 -12.84
CA GLY A 23 2.21 -24.48 -12.65
C GLY A 23 2.64 -23.01 -12.49
N TYR A 24 1.74 -22.12 -12.09
CA TYR A 24 2.10 -20.75 -11.75
C TYR A 24 2.82 -20.69 -10.39
N ALA A 25 3.74 -19.73 -10.25
CA ALA A 25 4.40 -19.41 -8.99
C ALA A 25 3.92 -18.07 -8.45
N ILE A 26 3.83 -17.94 -7.12
CA ILE A 26 3.48 -16.67 -6.45
C ILE A 26 4.66 -15.71 -6.54
N ASP A 27 4.45 -14.54 -7.16
CA ASP A 27 5.38 -13.42 -7.05
C ASP A 27 5.06 -12.61 -5.78
N LEU A 28 5.61 -13.06 -4.66
CA LEU A 28 5.37 -12.44 -3.35
C LEU A 28 5.89 -10.98 -3.27
N LYS A 29 6.88 -10.59 -4.09
CA LYS A 29 7.40 -9.21 -4.10
C LYS A 29 6.41 -8.25 -4.72
N GLU A 30 5.72 -8.71 -5.75
CA GLU A 30 4.75 -7.97 -6.55
C GLU A 30 3.29 -8.19 -6.09
N SER A 31 3.09 -8.87 -4.95
CA SER A 31 1.79 -9.18 -4.37
C SER A 31 1.46 -8.27 -3.19
N THR A 32 0.17 -8.06 -2.95
CA THR A 32 -0.37 -7.44 -1.72
C THR A 32 -1.33 -8.39 -1.02
N ARG A 33 -1.65 -8.14 0.26
CA ARG A 33 -2.57 -9.00 1.03
C ARG A 33 -3.97 -9.17 0.42
N ARG A 34 -4.40 -8.24 -0.44
CA ARG A 34 -5.72 -8.27 -1.12
C ARG A 34 -5.64 -8.63 -2.61
N ALA A 35 -4.42 -8.75 -3.15
CA ALA A 35 -4.18 -9.02 -4.56
C ALA A 35 -2.88 -9.81 -4.72
N VAL A 36 -2.97 -11.12 -4.94
CA VAL A 36 -1.83 -12.03 -5.05
C VAL A 36 -1.48 -12.21 -6.52
N LYS A 37 -0.25 -11.85 -6.90
CA LYS A 37 0.26 -11.96 -8.26
C LYS A 37 0.90 -13.33 -8.47
N TYR A 38 0.44 -14.03 -9.49
CA TYR A 38 0.94 -15.31 -9.96
C TYR A 38 1.63 -15.12 -11.31
N ARG A 39 2.72 -15.86 -11.56
CA ARG A 39 3.49 -15.82 -12.81
C ARG A 39 3.82 -17.20 -13.34
N ARG A 40 3.78 -17.37 -14.66
CA ARG A 40 4.27 -18.55 -15.39
C ARG A 40 4.94 -18.09 -16.68
N GLY A 41 6.27 -17.97 -16.66
CA GLY A 41 7.00 -17.29 -17.73
C GLY A 41 6.67 -15.80 -17.76
N ASP A 42 6.19 -15.33 -18.90
CA ASP A 42 5.66 -13.98 -19.15
C ASP A 42 4.20 -13.80 -18.71
N GLN A 43 3.44 -14.90 -18.59
CA GLN A 43 2.02 -14.87 -18.23
C GLN A 43 1.83 -14.42 -16.77
N ILE A 44 0.87 -13.52 -16.53
CA ILE A 44 0.56 -12.96 -15.22
C ILE A 44 -0.94 -13.16 -14.93
N VAL A 45 -1.26 -13.62 -13.72
CA VAL A 45 -2.64 -13.61 -13.19
C VAL A 45 -2.62 -12.96 -11.81
N ILE A 46 -3.56 -12.07 -11.53
CA ILE A 46 -3.71 -11.44 -10.21
C ILE A 46 -5.02 -11.92 -9.58
N VAL A 47 -4.92 -12.65 -8.47
CA VAL A 47 -6.06 -13.15 -7.70
C VAL A 47 -6.46 -12.12 -6.65
N ILE A 48 -7.76 -11.82 -6.59
CA ILE A 48 -8.40 -10.81 -5.77
C ILE A 48 -9.67 -11.38 -5.09
N HIS A 49 -10.40 -10.55 -4.36
CA HIS A 49 -11.66 -10.93 -3.68
C HIS A 49 -11.51 -12.21 -2.83
N ASP A 50 -10.47 -12.23 -2.00
CA ASP A 50 -10.14 -13.30 -1.06
C ASP A 50 -10.02 -14.70 -1.71
N GLY A 51 -9.59 -14.74 -2.97
CA GLY A 51 -9.37 -15.98 -3.74
C GLY A 51 -10.44 -16.27 -4.79
N ASN A 52 -11.57 -15.56 -4.75
CA ASN A 52 -12.75 -15.86 -5.56
C ASN A 52 -12.78 -15.16 -6.92
N GLY A 53 -11.93 -14.14 -7.12
CA GLY A 53 -11.82 -13.40 -8.37
C GLY A 53 -10.40 -13.36 -8.92
N TRP A 54 -10.25 -13.14 -10.22
CA TRP A 54 -8.95 -12.95 -10.88
C TRP A 54 -9.04 -11.97 -12.05
N PHE A 55 -7.89 -11.47 -12.49
CA PHE A 55 -7.71 -10.81 -13.79
C PHE A 55 -6.29 -10.99 -14.33
N ASP A 56 -6.13 -10.93 -15.65
CA ASP A 56 -4.86 -10.77 -16.35
C ASP A 56 -4.57 -9.26 -16.53
N PRO A 57 -3.45 -8.71 -16.05
CA PRO A 57 -3.12 -7.29 -16.23
C PRO A 57 -2.67 -6.93 -17.65
N LEU A 58 -2.51 -7.90 -18.57
CA LEU A 58 -2.08 -7.71 -19.96
C LEU A 58 -3.24 -7.84 -20.97
N SER A 59 -4.46 -8.12 -20.52
CA SER A 59 -5.67 -8.20 -21.35
C SER A 59 -6.92 -7.80 -20.56
N ASP A 60 -8.10 -7.88 -21.18
CA ASP A 60 -9.39 -7.68 -20.50
C ASP A 60 -9.90 -8.93 -19.74
N ALA A 61 -9.15 -10.04 -19.76
CA ALA A 61 -9.58 -11.32 -19.19
C ALA A 61 -9.65 -11.27 -17.66
N LYS A 62 -10.81 -11.64 -17.10
CA LYS A 62 -11.12 -11.60 -15.67
C LYS A 62 -12.37 -12.41 -15.35
N GLY A 63 -12.57 -12.71 -14.07
CA GLY A 63 -13.82 -13.28 -13.57
C GLY A 63 -13.61 -14.18 -12.35
N ASP A 64 -14.34 -15.29 -12.31
CA ASP A 64 -14.29 -16.33 -11.28
C ASP A 64 -13.39 -17.53 -11.68
N VAL A 65 -13.35 -18.56 -10.82
CA VAL A 65 -12.57 -19.79 -11.06
C VAL A 65 -12.97 -20.57 -12.33
N PHE A 66 -14.22 -20.46 -12.81
CA PHE A 66 -14.64 -21.10 -14.07
C PHE A 66 -14.08 -20.35 -15.28
N SER A 67 -14.20 -19.02 -15.30
CA SER A 67 -13.57 -18.19 -16.33
C SER A 67 -12.05 -18.32 -16.35
N LEU A 68 -11.42 -18.56 -15.19
CA LEU A 68 -10.00 -18.85 -15.08
C LEU A 68 -9.64 -20.19 -15.73
N MET A 69 -10.40 -21.26 -15.46
CA MET A 69 -10.17 -22.56 -16.10
C MET A 69 -10.33 -22.50 -17.62
N THR A 70 -11.36 -21.80 -18.12
CA THR A 70 -11.54 -21.50 -19.55
C THR A 70 -10.30 -20.79 -20.12
N HIS A 71 -9.78 -19.77 -19.44
CA HIS A 71 -8.60 -19.02 -19.88
C HIS A 71 -7.31 -19.85 -19.84
N LEU A 72 -7.09 -20.65 -18.79
CA LEU A 72 -5.87 -21.46 -18.60
C LEU A 72 -5.76 -22.65 -19.56
N HIS A 73 -6.90 -23.22 -19.99
CA HIS A 73 -6.94 -24.44 -20.79
C HIS A 73 -7.53 -24.26 -22.20
N GLY A 74 -8.13 -23.11 -22.51
CA GLY A 74 -8.79 -22.87 -23.81
C GLY A 74 -10.09 -23.67 -24.00
N VAL A 75 -10.73 -24.11 -22.92
CA VAL A 75 -11.88 -25.02 -22.92
C VAL A 75 -13.21 -24.28 -22.74
N GLY A 76 -14.32 -24.90 -23.14
CA GLY A 76 -15.67 -24.37 -22.89
C GLY A 76 -16.10 -24.50 -21.42
N PHE A 77 -17.09 -23.69 -21.01
CA PHE A 77 -17.59 -23.63 -19.62
C PHE A 77 -17.99 -25.00 -19.03
N GLY A 78 -18.59 -25.89 -19.82
CA GLY A 78 -18.97 -27.23 -19.36
C GLY A 78 -17.78 -28.09 -18.93
N GLU A 79 -16.67 -28.03 -19.69
CA GLU A 79 -15.42 -28.71 -19.35
C GLU A 79 -14.69 -27.98 -18.21
N ALA A 80 -14.73 -26.64 -18.18
CA ALA A 80 -14.23 -25.85 -17.06
C ALA A 80 -14.88 -26.27 -15.73
N LYS A 81 -16.20 -26.51 -15.66
CA LYS A 81 -16.85 -27.05 -14.44
C LYS A 81 -16.30 -28.43 -14.06
N LEU A 82 -16.09 -29.31 -15.04
CA LEU A 82 -15.51 -30.65 -14.81
C LEU A 82 -14.03 -30.62 -14.36
N LEU A 83 -13.31 -29.52 -14.61
CA LEU A 83 -11.98 -29.27 -14.06
C LEU A 83 -12.04 -28.64 -12.66
N VAL A 84 -12.88 -27.62 -12.44
CA VAL A 84 -13.07 -27.00 -11.11
C VAL A 84 -13.54 -28.04 -10.08
N ALA A 85 -14.50 -28.89 -10.43
CA ALA A 85 -15.00 -29.95 -9.55
C ALA A 85 -13.92 -30.94 -9.07
N ARG A 86 -12.85 -31.15 -9.86
CA ARG A 86 -11.71 -31.99 -9.47
C ARG A 86 -10.78 -31.33 -8.45
N LEU A 87 -10.90 -30.02 -8.23
CA LEU A 87 -10.10 -29.26 -7.26
C LEU A 87 -10.82 -29.04 -5.92
N VAL A 88 -12.02 -29.59 -5.74
CA VAL A 88 -12.73 -29.53 -4.46
C VAL A 88 -11.89 -30.23 -3.38
N GLY A 89 -11.51 -29.48 -2.35
CA GLY A 89 -10.63 -29.96 -1.27
C GLY A 89 -9.13 -29.88 -1.58
N TYR A 90 -8.72 -29.36 -2.74
CA TYR A 90 -7.32 -29.02 -3.01
C TYR A 90 -6.89 -27.84 -2.14
N ALA A 91 -5.82 -27.99 -1.37
CA ALA A 91 -5.22 -26.92 -0.58
C ALA A 91 -4.11 -26.23 -1.40
N PRO A 92 -4.34 -25.03 -1.95
CA PRO A 92 -3.31 -24.31 -2.69
C PRO A 92 -2.21 -23.77 -1.77
N ARG A 93 -1.07 -23.43 -2.37
CA ARG A 93 0.05 -22.77 -1.72
C ARG A 93 -0.36 -21.37 -1.29
N GLU A 94 -0.29 -21.10 0.01
CA GLU A 94 -0.55 -19.76 0.54
C GLU A 94 0.67 -18.84 0.41
N PRO A 95 0.47 -17.54 0.14
CA PRO A 95 1.54 -16.54 0.17
C PRO A 95 2.07 -16.37 1.60
N VAL A 96 3.27 -16.88 1.87
CA VAL A 96 3.94 -16.72 3.17
C VAL A 96 4.41 -15.28 3.36
N TRP A 97 3.52 -14.43 3.89
CA TRP A 97 3.76 -13.01 4.14
C TRP A 97 4.85 -12.77 5.21
N LYS A 98 6.11 -12.88 4.81
CA LYS A 98 7.25 -12.44 5.63
C LYS A 98 7.13 -10.93 5.84
N ARG A 99 6.65 -10.54 7.03
CA ARG A 99 6.69 -9.15 7.50
C ARG A 99 8.15 -8.72 7.53
N GLN A 100 8.62 -8.02 6.50
CA GLN A 100 9.84 -7.26 6.60
C GLN A 100 9.64 -6.31 7.79
N ALA A 101 10.47 -6.49 8.82
CA ALA A 101 10.55 -5.53 9.91
C ALA A 101 11.01 -4.21 9.29
N ARG A 102 10.07 -3.30 9.05
CA ARG A 102 10.41 -1.91 8.74
C ARG A 102 11.39 -1.48 9.82
N HIS A 103 12.52 -0.88 9.43
CA HIS A 103 13.42 -0.21 10.36
C HIS A 103 12.61 0.93 11.00
N ARG A 104 11.90 0.61 12.08
CA ARG A 104 11.19 1.56 12.91
C ARG A 104 12.31 2.33 13.58
N LYS A 105 12.56 3.56 13.11
CA LYS A 105 13.36 4.52 13.88
C LYS A 105 12.79 4.52 15.31
N PRO A 106 13.63 4.70 16.35
CA PRO A 106 13.14 4.77 17.72
C PRO A 106 11.91 5.67 17.81
N ASP A 107 10.95 5.31 18.65
CA ASP A 107 9.73 6.10 18.84
C ASP A 107 10.09 7.36 19.65
N LEU A 108 10.76 8.29 18.97
CA LEU A 108 11.29 9.52 19.55
C LEU A 108 10.12 10.39 20.01
N GLY A 109 10.23 10.88 21.24
CA GLY A 109 9.27 11.80 21.84
C GLY A 109 9.07 13.04 20.97
N VAL A 110 7.94 13.73 21.13
CA VAL A 110 7.62 14.89 20.29
C VAL A 110 8.73 15.95 20.36
N ALA A 111 9.23 16.24 21.58
CA ALA A 111 10.34 17.16 21.81
C ALA A 111 11.66 16.73 21.14
N GLU A 112 11.95 15.42 21.07
CA GLU A 112 13.13 14.89 20.38
C GLU A 112 12.99 15.01 18.87
N ARG A 113 11.82 14.68 18.31
CA ARG A 113 11.51 14.83 16.87
C ARG A 113 11.54 16.30 16.44
N TRP A 114 11.10 17.22 17.30
CA TRP A 114 11.22 18.66 17.10
C TRP A 114 12.70 19.09 17.09
N SER A 115 13.45 18.70 18.13
CA SER A 115 14.86 19.09 18.31
C SER A 115 15.77 18.57 17.19
N ALA A 116 15.47 17.40 16.63
CA ALA A 116 16.18 16.81 15.50
C ALA A 116 15.98 17.54 14.16
N ARG A 117 15.02 18.48 14.05
CA ARG A 117 14.86 19.32 12.86
C ARG A 117 15.75 20.55 12.92
N ARG A 118 16.14 21.05 11.75
CA ARG A 118 16.86 22.33 11.64
C ARG A 118 15.90 23.48 11.96
N LYS A 119 16.43 24.59 12.46
CA LYS A 119 15.75 25.88 12.42
C LYS A 119 15.86 26.45 11.00
N PRO A 120 14.86 27.19 10.48
CA PRO A 120 15.05 27.98 9.27
C PRO A 120 16.21 28.98 9.44
N TRP A 121 16.88 29.35 8.35
CA TRP A 121 17.92 30.38 8.34
C TRP A 121 17.76 31.26 7.08
N PRO A 122 18.26 32.51 7.08
CA PRO A 122 18.23 33.37 5.90
C PRO A 122 18.79 32.67 4.66
N GLY A 123 17.93 32.44 3.67
CA GLY A 123 18.27 31.71 2.43
C GLY A 123 17.81 30.24 2.38
N SER A 124 17.30 29.66 3.48
CA SER A 124 16.62 28.36 3.44
C SER A 124 15.27 28.45 2.74
N MET A 125 14.76 27.34 2.20
CA MET A 125 13.46 27.34 1.51
C MET A 125 12.32 27.67 2.46
N THR A 126 12.39 27.21 3.71
CA THR A 126 11.41 27.52 4.76
C THR A 126 11.42 29.01 5.11
N TRP A 127 12.59 29.64 5.16
CA TRP A 127 12.69 31.09 5.38
C TRP A 127 12.08 31.88 4.21
N ARG A 128 12.40 31.49 2.97
CA ARG A 128 11.80 32.10 1.77
C ARG A 128 10.29 31.95 1.75
N TYR A 129 9.76 30.77 2.06
CA TYR A 129 8.32 30.56 2.18
C TYR A 129 7.67 31.52 3.21
N LEU A 130 8.26 31.64 4.40
CA LEU A 130 7.72 32.53 5.44
C LEU A 130 7.79 34.01 5.06
N ARG A 131 8.84 34.45 4.39
CA ARG A 131 9.06 35.86 4.04
C ARG A 131 8.42 36.26 2.72
N ASP A 132 8.62 35.48 1.67
CA ASP A 132 8.28 35.81 0.29
C ASP A 132 6.84 35.37 -0.04
N ASP A 133 6.45 34.13 0.27
CA ASP A 133 5.07 33.66 0.01
C ASP A 133 4.09 34.11 1.11
N ARG A 134 4.48 34.00 2.39
CA ARG A 134 3.64 34.36 3.55
C ARG A 134 3.81 35.80 4.03
N HIS A 135 4.68 36.59 3.39
CA HIS A 135 4.85 38.02 3.62
C HIS A 135 5.16 38.41 5.09
N LEU A 136 5.76 37.50 5.87
CA LEU A 136 6.08 37.76 7.28
C LEU A 136 7.35 38.64 7.40
N PRO A 137 7.35 39.68 8.25
CA PRO A 137 8.54 40.50 8.47
C PRO A 137 9.71 39.68 9.03
N GLU A 138 10.92 39.90 8.50
CA GLU A 138 12.12 39.15 8.91
C GLU A 138 12.41 39.23 10.42
N ALA A 139 12.02 40.34 11.08
CA ALA A 139 12.09 40.50 12.53
C ALA A 139 11.20 39.49 13.29
N VAL A 140 9.99 39.21 12.79
CA VAL A 140 9.05 38.24 13.37
C VAL A 140 9.57 36.82 13.19
N ILE A 141 10.05 36.49 11.98
CA ILE A 141 10.66 35.18 11.68
C ILE A 141 11.88 34.95 12.58
N SER A 142 12.76 35.95 12.71
CA SER A 142 13.95 35.91 13.57
C SER A 142 13.60 35.73 15.05
N ALA A 143 12.58 36.43 15.55
CA ALA A 143 12.10 36.27 16.92
C ALA A 143 11.57 34.85 17.16
N ALA A 144 10.73 34.33 16.26
CA ALA A 144 10.17 32.98 16.38
C ALA A 144 11.26 31.89 16.38
N ILE A 145 12.29 32.02 15.54
CA ILE A 145 13.47 31.14 15.52
C ILE A 145 14.27 31.21 16.83
N ARG A 146 14.46 32.42 17.37
CA ARG A 146 15.16 32.67 18.65
C ARG A 146 14.42 32.02 19.82
N HIS A 147 13.08 32.12 19.85
CA HIS A 147 12.23 31.49 20.86
C HIS A 147 12.00 29.99 20.64
N ASP A 148 12.62 29.37 19.63
CA ASP A 148 12.49 27.95 19.27
C ASP A 148 11.05 27.56 18.89
N LEU A 149 10.34 28.46 18.19
CA LEU A 149 8.97 28.25 17.73
C LEU A 149 8.87 27.75 16.28
N LEU A 150 9.97 27.76 15.53
CA LEU A 150 10.01 27.36 14.11
C LEU A 150 11.10 26.32 13.80
N ARG A 151 10.74 25.30 13.02
CA ARG A 151 11.64 24.28 12.45
C ARG A 151 11.33 24.05 10.97
N GLU A 152 12.26 23.41 10.28
CA GLU A 152 12.10 22.96 8.89
C GLU A 152 11.51 21.55 8.83
N GLY A 153 10.41 21.40 8.10
CA GLY A 153 9.75 20.12 7.86
C GLY A 153 10.17 19.45 6.54
N PRO A 154 9.56 18.29 6.23
CA PRO A 154 9.65 17.67 4.90
C PRO A 154 9.22 18.62 3.78
N SER A 155 9.63 18.34 2.55
CA SER A 155 9.12 19.05 1.36
C SER A 155 9.15 20.59 1.42
N ARG A 156 10.09 21.17 2.18
CA ARG A 156 10.28 22.64 2.37
C ARG A 156 9.22 23.34 3.23
N SER A 157 8.44 22.59 4.00
CA SER A 157 7.46 23.16 4.94
C SER A 157 8.12 23.84 6.15
N MET A 158 7.40 24.79 6.75
CA MET A 158 7.61 25.23 8.13
C MET A 158 6.86 24.31 9.10
N TRP A 159 7.46 24.08 10.25
CA TRP A 159 6.81 23.52 11.44
C TRP A 159 6.76 24.61 12.53
N ALA A 160 5.59 24.86 13.11
CA ALA A 160 5.39 25.82 14.20
C ALA A 160 5.01 25.10 15.49
N ALA A 161 5.77 25.28 16.57
CA ALA A 161 5.61 24.49 17.80
C ALA A 161 4.28 24.76 18.52
N HIS A 162 3.62 23.69 18.95
CA HIS A 162 2.65 23.73 20.04
C HIS A 162 3.37 23.42 21.35
N ARG A 163 3.03 24.15 22.41
CA ARG A 163 3.62 23.99 23.74
C ARG A 163 2.54 23.88 24.81
N ASP A 164 2.85 23.16 25.88
CA ASP A 164 2.07 23.16 27.11
C ASP A 164 2.41 24.36 28.02
N GLY A 165 1.81 24.39 29.21
CA GLY A 165 2.03 25.43 30.21
C GLY A 165 3.43 25.44 30.83
N GLU A 166 4.22 24.36 30.66
CA GLU A 166 5.63 24.28 31.09
C GLU A 166 6.59 24.69 29.96
N GLY A 167 6.06 24.93 28.75
CA GLY A 167 6.83 25.32 27.57
C GLY A 167 7.43 24.16 26.79
N VAL A 168 7.08 22.91 27.13
CA VAL A 168 7.55 21.71 26.43
C VAL A 168 6.81 21.55 25.11
N VAL A 169 7.51 21.11 24.05
CA VAL A 169 6.91 20.94 22.72
C VAL A 169 6.06 19.68 22.67
N THR A 170 4.74 19.85 22.62
CA THR A 170 3.72 18.79 22.59
C THR A 170 3.24 18.45 21.18
N GLY A 171 3.52 19.32 20.20
CA GLY A 171 3.19 19.10 18.79
C GLY A 171 3.72 20.21 17.89
N TRP A 172 3.29 20.22 16.63
CA TRP A 172 3.49 21.36 15.73
C TRP A 172 2.43 21.37 14.63
N GLU A 173 2.14 22.56 14.10
CA GLU A 173 1.41 22.75 12.84
C GLU A 173 2.43 22.75 11.68
N GLU A 174 2.11 22.09 10.57
CA GLU A 174 2.94 22.05 9.36
C GLU A 174 2.29 22.84 8.21
N ARG A 175 3.04 23.73 7.57
CA ARG A 175 2.59 24.52 6.39
C ARG A 175 3.70 24.66 5.38
N GLY A 176 3.40 24.57 4.09
CA GLY A 176 4.38 24.73 3.02
C GLY A 176 3.77 25.37 1.78
N PRO A 177 4.57 25.53 0.71
CA PRO A 177 4.01 25.69 -0.64
C PRO A 177 3.20 24.45 -1.02
N GLU A 178 2.25 24.62 -1.94
CA GLU A 178 1.44 23.54 -2.52
C GLU A 178 2.27 22.57 -3.38
#